data_AF-A0A2E3YBV6-F1
#
_entry.id   AF-A0A2E3YBV6-F1
#
_cell.length_a   1.000
_cell.length_b   1.000
_cell.length_c   1.000
_cell.angle_alpha   90.00
_cell.angle_beta   90.00
_cell.angle_gamma   90.00
#
_symmetry.space_group_name_H-M   'P 1'
#
loop_
_entity.id
_entity.type
_entity.pdbx_description
1 polymer ?
#
loop_
_entity_poly.entity_id
_entity_poly.type
_entity_poly.pdbx_seq_one_letter_code
_entity_poly.pdbx_strand_id
1 'polypeptide(L)'
;MARIDPVEVQKRFDRLSSILGDMATHADAQAAERCPYRDRHDLCTAKFKCRNQKPVAKTEDLLCSHDGQFDYRSAWETDPNAVERARAKLKKTRDARSTSEEQDDG
;
A
#
# COMPACT_ATOMS: atom_id res chain seq x y z
N MET A 1 26.57 27.90 -7.11
CA MET A 1 25.43 26.96 -7.20
C MET A 1 25.17 26.71 -8.67
N ALA A 2 25.07 25.46 -9.11
CA ALA A 2 24.75 25.15 -10.50
C ALA A 2 23.37 25.71 -10.85
N ARG A 3 23.23 26.34 -12.02
CA ARG A 3 21.92 26.76 -12.52
C ARG A 3 21.07 25.51 -12.72
N ILE A 4 19.96 25.45 -11.99
CA ILE A 4 19.00 24.36 -12.11
C ILE A 4 18.18 24.61 -13.37
N ASP A 5 18.06 23.59 -14.23
CA ASP A 5 17.21 23.65 -15.41
C ASP A 5 15.73 23.68 -14.98
N PRO A 6 14.99 24.77 -15.25
CA PRO A 6 13.59 24.89 -14.85
C PRO A 6 12.70 23.83 -15.51
N VAL A 7 13.04 23.37 -16.73
CA VAL A 7 12.26 22.34 -17.44
C VAL A 7 12.41 20.98 -16.74
N GLU A 8 13.63 20.64 -16.34
CA GLU A 8 13.91 19.41 -15.61
C GLU A 8 13.28 19.40 -14.21
N VAL A 9 13.22 20.55 -13.55
CA VAL A 9 12.49 20.70 -12.28
C VAL A 9 11.00 20.48 -12.48
N GLN A 10 10.41 21.08 -13.52
CA GLN A 10 8.99 20.92 -13.79
C GLN A 10 8.64 19.45 -14.05
N LYS A 11 9.44 18.73 -14.85
CA LYS A 11 9.25 17.29 -15.07
C LYS A 11 9.20 16.47 -13.77
N ARG A 12 10.05 16.82 -12.80
CA ARG A 12 10.07 16.16 -11.49
C ARG A 12 8.83 16.48 -10.67
N PHE A 13 8.36 17.73 -10.71
CA PHE A 13 7.10 18.12 -10.08
C PHE A 13 5.88 17.46 -10.73
N ASP A 14 5.85 17.34 -12.05
CA ASP A 14 4.77 16.65 -12.76
C ASP A 14 4.73 15.18 -12.36
N ARG A 15 5.90 14.53 -12.27
CA ARG A 15 6.01 13.15 -11.79
C ARG A 15 5.54 13.00 -10.34
N LEU A 16 5.94 13.90 -9.44
CA LEU A 16 5.49 13.88 -8.04
C LEU A 16 3.97 14.09 -7.94
N SER A 17 3.43 15.03 -8.70
CA SER A 17 1.99 15.32 -8.75
C SER A 17 1.21 14.10 -9.23
N SER A 18 1.69 13.40 -10.25
CA SER A 18 1.08 12.14 -10.72
C SER A 18 1.05 11.09 -9.61
N ILE A 19 2.18 10.82 -8.97
CA ILE A 19 2.28 9.81 -7.89
C ILE A 19 1.34 10.15 -6.74
N LEU A 20 1.32 11.43 -6.31
CA LEU A 20 0.45 11.89 -5.22
C LEU A 20 -1.03 11.85 -5.60
N GLY A 21 -1.37 12.16 -6.85
CA GLY A 21 -2.74 12.08 -7.37
C GLY A 21 -3.27 10.65 -7.40
N ASP A 22 -2.46 9.69 -7.83
CA ASP A 22 -2.83 8.27 -7.82
C ASP A 22 -3.05 7.77 -6.39
N MET A 23 -2.14 8.13 -5.46
CA MET A 23 -2.29 7.78 -4.04
C MET A 23 -3.57 8.36 -3.42
N ALA A 24 -3.91 9.61 -3.72
CA ALA A 24 -5.14 10.24 -3.23
C ALA A 24 -6.39 9.51 -3.75
N THR A 25 -6.43 9.20 -5.05
CA THR A 25 -7.53 8.45 -5.67
C THR A 25 -7.73 7.08 -5.03
N HIS A 26 -6.64 6.35 -4.77
CA HIS A 26 -6.70 5.07 -4.07
C HIS A 26 -7.19 5.21 -2.63
N ALA A 27 -6.74 6.23 -1.90
CA ALA A 27 -7.17 6.48 -0.53
C ALA A 27 -8.68 6.78 -0.46
N ASP A 28 -9.22 7.56 -1.39
CA ASP A 28 -10.66 7.86 -1.47
C ASP A 28 -11.49 6.60 -1.71
N ALA A 29 -11.07 5.73 -2.63
CA ALA A 29 -11.73 4.46 -2.88
C ALA A 29 -11.74 3.55 -1.62
N GLN A 30 -10.62 3.48 -0.91
CA GLN A 30 -10.52 2.69 0.32
C GLN A 30 -11.33 3.29 1.48
N ALA A 31 -11.40 4.62 1.57
CA ALA A 31 -12.18 5.30 2.60
C ALA A 31 -13.69 5.05 2.47
N ALA A 32 -14.18 4.78 1.26
CA ALA A 32 -15.58 4.42 1.03
C ALA A 32 -15.97 3.07 1.64
N GLU A 33 -15.02 2.14 1.71
CA GLU A 33 -15.25 0.79 2.24
C GLU A 33 -14.83 0.67 3.71
N ARG A 34 -13.86 1.48 4.14
CA ARG A 34 -13.36 1.45 5.51
C ARG A 34 -14.42 1.93 6.48
N CYS A 35 -14.75 1.08 7.46
CA CYS A 35 -15.61 1.49 8.57
C CYS A 35 -14.89 2.57 9.42
N PRO A 36 -15.38 3.82 9.48
CA PRO A 36 -14.71 4.89 10.23
C PRO A 36 -14.80 4.71 11.75
N TYR A 37 -15.61 3.76 12.21
CA TYR A 37 -15.85 3.48 13.63
C TYR A 37 -15.18 2.18 14.11
N ARG A 38 -14.41 1.47 13.25
CA ARG A 38 -13.62 0.31 13.68
C ARG A 38 -12.26 0.80 14.19
N ASP A 39 -11.96 0.54 15.46
CA ASP A 39 -10.66 0.87 16.05
C ASP A 39 -9.57 -0.17 15.71
N ARG A 40 -8.37 0.02 16.25
CA ARG A 40 -7.23 -0.89 16.03
C ARG A 40 -7.36 -2.29 16.67
N HIS A 41 -8.34 -2.48 17.55
CA HIS A 41 -8.64 -3.76 18.22
C HIS A 41 -9.92 -4.39 17.66
N ASP A 42 -10.41 -3.89 16.53
CA ASP A 42 -11.64 -4.31 15.86
C ASP A 42 -12.93 -4.00 16.65
N LEU A 43 -12.83 -3.14 17.66
CA LEU A 43 -13.96 -2.64 18.41
C LEU A 43 -14.68 -1.54 17.64
N CYS A 44 -16.00 -1.54 17.72
CA CYS A 44 -16.88 -0.54 17.14
C CYS A 44 -17.10 0.59 18.13
N THR A 45 -16.77 1.81 17.71
CA THR A 45 -16.94 3.05 18.48
C THR A 45 -18.21 3.82 18.12
N ALA A 46 -19.01 3.31 17.18
CA ALA A 46 -20.22 3.98 16.71
C ALA A 46 -21.30 3.98 17.80
N LYS A 47 -21.89 5.17 18.04
CA LYS A 47 -23.02 5.35 18.97
C LYS A 47 -24.40 5.00 18.37
N PHE A 48 -24.43 4.55 17.13
CA PHE A 48 -25.63 4.17 16.39
C PHE A 48 -25.54 2.72 15.93
N LYS A 49 -26.68 2.08 15.64
CA LYS A 49 -26.71 0.68 15.24
C LYS A 49 -26.36 0.49 13.75
N CYS A 50 -25.52 -0.47 13.42
CA CYS A 50 -25.25 -0.87 12.02
C CYS A 50 -25.19 -2.39 11.85
N ARG A 51 -25.30 -2.89 10.61
CA ARG A 51 -25.30 -4.33 10.29
C ARG A 51 -24.00 -5.06 10.65
N ASN A 52 -22.90 -4.33 10.77
CA ASN A 52 -21.57 -4.88 11.06
C ASN A 52 -21.26 -4.92 12.56
N GLN A 53 -22.12 -4.37 13.43
CA GLN A 53 -21.92 -4.43 14.88
C GLN A 53 -22.32 -5.79 15.43
N LYS A 54 -21.41 -6.39 16.19
CA LYS A 54 -21.65 -7.64 16.92
C LYS A 54 -21.34 -7.44 18.41
N PRO A 55 -22.22 -7.85 19.33
CA PRO A 55 -21.94 -7.77 20.75
C PRO A 55 -20.81 -8.72 21.14
N VAL A 56 -19.92 -8.26 22.02
CA VAL A 56 -18.92 -9.11 22.67
C VAL A 56 -19.57 -9.82 23.84
N ALA A 57 -19.34 -11.13 23.96
CA ALA A 57 -19.86 -11.87 25.10
C ALA A 57 -19.23 -11.35 26.39
N LYS A 58 -20.07 -10.99 27.36
CA LYS A 58 -19.69 -10.57 28.73
C LYS A 58 -19.06 -9.16 28.85
N THR A 59 -19.12 -8.32 27.82
CA THR A 59 -18.80 -6.89 27.93
C THR A 59 -19.84 -6.04 27.23
N GLU A 60 -19.85 -4.73 27.51
CA GLU A 60 -20.67 -3.73 26.79
C GLU A 60 -20.04 -3.34 25.44
N ASP A 61 -18.91 -3.93 25.07
CA ASP A 61 -18.21 -3.60 23.84
C ASP A 61 -18.89 -4.23 22.62
N LEU A 62 -18.75 -3.52 21.50
CA LEU A 62 -19.20 -3.99 20.20
C LEU A 62 -17.98 -4.28 19.34
N LEU A 63 -17.97 -5.41 18.64
CA LEU A 63 -17.01 -5.71 17.57
C LEU A 63 -17.57 -5.26 16.23
N CYS A 64 -16.68 -4.88 15.32
CA CYS A 64 -16.99 -4.69 13.92
C CYS A 64 -16.69 -5.99 13.15
N SER A 65 -17.70 -6.61 12.55
CA SER A 65 -17.53 -7.83 11.73
C SER A 65 -17.16 -7.57 10.28
N HIS A 66 -16.83 -6.32 9.92
CA HIS A 66 -16.25 -6.02 8.62
C HIS A 66 -14.87 -6.69 8.54
N ASP A 67 -14.48 -7.25 7.41
CA ASP A 67 -13.19 -7.95 7.24
C ASP A 67 -11.99 -7.00 7.44
N GLY A 68 -12.09 -5.77 6.96
CA GLY A 68 -11.09 -4.70 7.09
C GLY A 68 -9.74 -5.08 6.50
N GLN A 69 -9.77 -5.95 5.51
CA GLN A 69 -8.61 -6.26 4.68
C GLN A 69 -8.47 -5.12 3.67
N PHE A 70 -7.52 -4.22 3.92
CA PHE A 70 -7.17 -3.16 2.99
C PHE A 70 -5.78 -3.47 2.42
N ASP A 71 -5.69 -3.81 1.14
CA ASP A 71 -4.40 -4.01 0.48
C ASP A 71 -3.88 -2.68 -0.07
N TYR A 72 -2.97 -2.05 0.67
CA TYR A 72 -2.38 -0.76 0.31
C TYR A 72 -1.22 -0.88 -0.68
N ARG A 73 -0.79 -2.08 -1.05
CA ARG A 73 0.42 -2.25 -1.89
C ARG A 73 0.25 -1.65 -3.28
N SER A 74 -0.93 -1.81 -3.88
CA SER A 74 -1.27 -1.24 -5.19
C SER A 74 -1.15 0.29 -5.21
N ALA A 75 -1.43 0.97 -4.09
CA ALA A 75 -1.34 2.43 -3.99
C ALA A 75 0.11 2.96 -4.08
N TRP A 76 1.11 2.12 -3.77
CA TRP A 76 2.53 2.48 -3.87
C TRP A 76 3.19 1.96 -5.16
N GLU A 77 2.49 1.11 -5.92
CA GLU A 77 2.96 0.51 -7.16
C GLU A 77 2.44 1.30 -8.38
N THR A 78 2.97 2.51 -8.59
CA THR A 78 2.54 3.45 -9.66
C THR A 78 2.85 3.01 -11.09
N ASP A 79 3.73 2.02 -11.30
CA ASP A 79 3.88 1.30 -12.58
C ASP A 79 4.07 -0.20 -12.26
N PRO A 80 2.99 -1.01 -12.33
CA PRO A 80 3.05 -2.46 -12.10
C PRO A 80 4.11 -3.14 -12.98
N ASN A 81 4.28 -2.66 -14.21
CA ASN A 81 5.28 -3.21 -15.12
C ASN A 81 6.71 -2.83 -14.71
N ALA A 82 6.95 -1.64 -14.16
CA ALA A 82 8.26 -1.28 -13.58
C ALA A 82 8.61 -2.16 -12.38
N VAL A 83 7.62 -2.44 -11.54
CA VAL A 83 7.78 -3.30 -10.36
C VAL A 83 8.09 -4.73 -10.79
N GLU A 84 7.38 -5.27 -11.77
CA GLU A 84 7.71 -6.60 -12.32
C GLU A 84 9.10 -6.64 -12.96
N ARG A 85 9.48 -5.62 -13.74
CA ARG A 85 10.83 -5.51 -14.29
C ARG A 85 11.90 -5.47 -13.19
N ALA A 86 11.63 -4.76 -12.10
CA ALA A 86 12.54 -4.68 -10.94
C ALA A 86 12.64 -6.04 -10.20
N ARG A 87 11.50 -6.71 -9.95
CA ARG A 87 11.46 -8.06 -9.36
C ARG A 87 12.20 -9.08 -10.23
N ALA A 88 12.01 -9.03 -11.55
CA ALA A 88 12.69 -9.90 -12.50
C ALA A 88 14.21 -9.66 -12.50
N LYS A 89 14.66 -8.40 -12.43
CA LYS A 89 16.08 -8.07 -12.27
C LYS A 89 16.67 -8.64 -10.98
N LEU A 90 16.00 -8.45 -9.84
CA LEU A 90 16.46 -8.96 -8.55
C LEU A 90 16.56 -10.49 -8.54
N LYS A 91 15.56 -11.18 -9.11
CA LYS A 91 15.59 -12.64 -9.28
C LYS A 91 16.79 -13.07 -10.12
N LYS A 92 17.01 -12.43 -11.28
CA LYS A 92 18.15 -12.73 -12.16
C LYS A 92 19.50 -12.51 -11.47
N THR A 93 19.67 -11.43 -10.70
CA THR A 93 20.90 -11.17 -9.94
C THR A 93 21.15 -12.21 -8.86
N ARG A 94 20.09 -12.64 -8.16
CA ARG A 94 20.19 -13.70 -7.14
C ARG A 94 20.58 -15.03 -7.76
N ASP A 95 19.91 -15.41 -8.85
CA ASP A 95 20.14 -16.70 -9.52
C ASP A 95 21.55 -16.74 -10.17
N ALA A 96 22.06 -15.58 -10.63
CA ALA A 96 23.45 -15.42 -11.10
C ALA A 96 24.48 -15.55 -9.97
N ARG A 97 24.14 -15.09 -8.75
CA ARG A 97 25.01 -15.20 -7.58
C ARG A 97 25.14 -16.65 -7.09
N SER A 98 24.02 -17.37 -7.06
CA SER A 98 24.03 -18.79 -6.68
C SER A 98 24.80 -19.65 -7.68
N THR A 99 24.72 -19.34 -8.98
CA THR A 99 25.49 -20.07 -10.01
C THR A 99 26.99 -19.78 -9.96
N SER A 100 27.41 -18.58 -9.52
CA SER A 100 28.84 -18.30 -9.29
C SER A 100 29.38 -18.94 -8.01
N GLU A 101 28.55 -19.10 -6.98
CA GLU A 101 28.92 -19.80 -5.73
C GLU A 101 29.09 -21.31 -5.97
N GLU A 102 28.28 -21.91 -6.85
CA GLU A 102 28.39 -23.35 -7.20
C GLU A 102 29.55 -23.68 -8.16
N GLN A 103 30.19 -22.67 -8.76
CA GLN A 103 31.34 -22.83 -9.67
C GLN A 103 32.71 -22.62 -9.01
N ASP A 104 32.76 -22.05 -7.79
CA ASP A 104 34.00 -21.78 -7.05
C ASP A 104 34.33 -22.88 -6.02
N ASP A 105 33.40 -23.84 -5.80
CA ASP A 105 33.51 -24.97 -4.86
C ASP A 105 33.88 -26.32 -5.55
N GLY A 106 34.36 -26.30 -6.80
CA GLY A 106 34.76 -27.48 -7.58
C GLY A 106 36.14 -27.38 -8.20
#